data_AF-A0AAQ4CPW4-F1
#
_entry.id   AF-A0AAQ4CPW4-F1
#
_cell.length_a   1.000
_cell.length_b   1.000
_cell.length_c   1.000
_cell.angle_alpha   90.00
_cell.angle_beta   90.00
_cell.angle_gamma   90.00
#
_symmetry.space_group_name_H-M   'P 1'
#
loop_
_entity.id
_entity.type
_entity.pdbx_description
1 polymer ?
#
loop_
_entity_poly.entity_id
_entity_poly.type
_entity_poly.pdbx_seq_one_letter_code
_entity_poly.pdbx_strand_id
1 'polypeptide(L)' 'MSSGKRAVKVKTPNGKEMELVPEKAWALAPKGRKGVKIGLFKDPETGKYFRHKLPDDYPI' A
#
# COMPACT_ATOMS: atom_id res chain seq x y z
N MET A 1 20.92 -2.76 -0.94
CA MET A 1 20.10 -2.97 -2.16
C MET A 1 18.71 -2.46 -1.86
N SER A 2 18.18 -1.49 -2.61
CA SER A 2 16.79 -1.06 -2.40
C SER A 2 15.89 -2.24 -2.75
N SER A 3 15.29 -2.90 -1.76
CA SER A 3 14.26 -3.89 -1.98
C SER A 3 13.18 -3.23 -2.84
N GLY A 4 13.13 -3.59 -4.12
CA GLY A 4 12.32 -2.91 -5.13
C GLY A 4 10.87 -2.87 -4.67
N LYS A 5 10.39 -1.67 -4.34
CA LYS A 5 8.98 -1.46 -3.99
C LYS A 5 8.17 -1.77 -5.25
N ARG A 6 7.53 -2.93 -5.30
CA ARG A 6 6.69 -3.32 -6.44
C ARG A 6 5.39 -2.53 -6.43
N ALA A 7 4.87 -2.21 -7.63
CA ALA A 7 3.57 -1.59 -7.77
C ALA A 7 2.46 -2.55 -7.30
N VAL A 8 1.36 -1.98 -6.82
CA VAL A 8 0.17 -2.71 -6.37
C VAL A 8 -1.04 -2.11 -7.04
N LYS A 9 -1.90 -2.96 -7.59
CA LYS A 9 -3.22 -2.55 -8.07
C LYS A 9 -4.07 -2.09 -6.89
N VAL A 10 -4.40 -0.81 -6.85
CA VAL A 10 -5.17 -0.15 -5.79
C VAL A 10 -6.33 0.64 -6.38
N LYS A 11 -7.42 0.76 -5.61
CA LYS A 11 -8.49 1.71 -5.92
C LYS A 11 -8.21 3.01 -5.18
N THR A 12 -8.07 4.10 -5.91
CA THR A 12 -7.88 5.44 -5.35
C THR A 12 -9.15 5.93 -4.64
N PRO A 13 -9.06 6.94 -3.76
CA PRO A 13 -10.25 7.52 -3.11
C PRO A 13 -11.31 8.05 -4.09
N ASN A 14 -10.91 8.45 -5.31
CA ASN A 14 -11.84 8.90 -6.35
C ASN A 14 -12.46 7.75 -7.16
N GLY A 15 -12.16 6.50 -6.79
CA GLY A 15 -12.77 5.31 -7.36
C GLY A 15 -12.06 4.70 -8.57
N LYS A 16 -10.94 5.28 -9.02
CA LYS A 16 -10.15 4.75 -10.16
C LYS A 16 -9.21 3.64 -9.71
N GLU A 17 -9.09 2.59 -10.52
CA GLU A 17 -8.10 1.53 -10.33
C GLU A 17 -6.77 1.91 -11.00
N MET A 18 -5.67 1.81 -10.26
CA MET A 18 -4.33 2.15 -10.75
C MET A 18 -3.28 1.22 -10.15
N GLU A 19 -2.15 1.04 -10.83
CA GLU A 19 -0.97 0.40 -10.26
C GLU A 19 -0.04 1.46 -9.68
N LEU A 20 0.08 1.50 -8.35
CA LEU A 20 0.90 2.49 -7.65
C LEU A 20 1.93 1.80 -6.77
N VAL A 21 3.10 2.42 -6.64
CA VAL A 21 4.13 2.01 -5.68
C VAL A 21 3.87 2.71 -4.35
N PRO A 22 3.78 2.00 -3.21
CA PRO A 22 3.61 2.66 -1.92
C PRO A 22 4.86 3.46 -1.59
N GLU A 23 4.69 4.72 -1.17
CA GLU A 23 5.79 5.54 -0.67
C GLU A 23 6.36 4.96 0.63
N LYS A 24 5.48 4.45 1.51
CA LYS A 24 5.84 3.72 2.74
C LYS A 24 4.97 2.48 2.90
N ALA A 25 5.53 1.43 3.49
CA ALA A 25 4.81 0.22 3.86
C ALA A 25 5.14 -0.16 5.31
N TRP A 26 4.16 -0.71 6.04
CA TRP A 26 4.36 -1.24 7.39
C TRP A 26 3.33 -2.35 7.69
N ALA A 27 3.63 -3.18 8.68
CA ALA A 27 2.72 -4.21 9.18
C ALA A 27 2.02 -3.77 10.47
N LEU A 28 0.74 -4.09 10.60
CA LEU A 28 -0.03 -3.98 11.84
C LEU A 28 -0.46 -5.40 12.24
N ALA A 29 0.18 -5.95 13.28
CA ALA A 29 0.00 -7.34 13.69
C ALA A 29 -0.17 -7.47 15.22
N PRO A 30 -1.42 -7.42 15.74
CA PRO A 30 -1.69 -7.73 17.13
C PRO A 30 -1.32 -9.18 17.48
N LYS A 31 -0.86 -9.42 18.72
CA LYS A 31 -0.47 -10.76 19.18
C LYS A 31 -1.64 -11.75 19.03
N GLY A 32 -1.38 -12.91 18.41
CA GLY A 32 -2.37 -13.97 18.20
C GLY A 32 -3.37 -13.71 17.06
N ARG A 33 -3.20 -12.64 16.26
CA ARG A 33 -4.06 -12.36 15.09
C ARG A 33 -3.25 -12.30 13.79
N LYS A 34 -3.91 -12.62 12.68
CA LYS A 34 -3.35 -12.36 11.34
C LYS A 34 -3.22 -10.85 11.15
N GLY A 35 -2.00 -10.37 11.01
CA GLY A 35 -1.71 -8.96 10.75
C GLY A 35 -2.13 -8.52 9.35
N VAL A 36 -2.09 -7.21 9.13
CA VAL A 36 -2.28 -6.60 7.81
C VAL A 36 -1.06 -5.79 7.41
N LYS A 37 -0.77 -5.79 6.12
CA LYS A 37 0.25 -4.94 5.50
C LYS A 37 -0.45 -3.72 4.93
N ILE A 38 0.03 -2.52 5.26
CA ILE A 38 -0.56 -1.25 4.83
C ILE A 38 0.49 -0.47 4.05
N GLY A 39 0.09 0.05 2.90
CA GLY A 39 0.86 0.98 2.09
C GLY A 39 0.29 2.39 2.17
N LEU A 40 1.15 3.39 2.23
CA LEU A 40 0.84 4.79 2.00
C LEU A 40 1.13 5.11 0.53
N PHE A 41 0.12 5.58 -0.18
CA PHE A 41 0.19 5.94 -1.60
C PHE A 41 -0.13 7.41 -1.78
N LYS A 42 0.31 7.98 -2.89
CA LYS A 42 -0.10 9.30 -3.36
C LYS A 42 -0.93 9.13 -4.62
N ASP A 43 -2.14 9.68 -4.63
CA ASP A 43 -2.97 9.73 -5.83
C ASP A 43 -2.37 10.74 -6.81
N PRO A 44 -1.94 10.33 -8.02
CA PRO A 44 -1.32 11.23 -8.97
C PRO A 44 -2.28 12.30 -9.52
N GLU A 45 -3.60 12.08 -9.46
CA GLU A 45 -4.58 13.04 -9.97
C GLU A 45 -4.89 14.15 -8.99
N THR A 46 -4.91 13.84 -7.69
CA THR A 46 -5.26 14.82 -6.64
C THR A 46 -4.08 15.26 -5.78
N GLY A 47 -2.95 14.56 -5.86
CA GLY A 47 -1.80 14.73 -4.98
C GLY A 47 -2.05 14.29 -3.53
N LYS A 48 -3.25 13.81 -3.20
CA LYS A 48 -3.62 13.41 -1.84
C LYS A 48 -3.03 12.05 -1.49
N TYR A 49 -2.63 11.94 -0.23
CA TYR A 49 -2.16 10.68 0.33
C TYR A 49 -3.33 9.82 0.81
N PHE A 50 -3.21 8.51 0.61
CA PHE A 50 -4.18 7.55 1.11
C PHE A 50 -3.50 6.24 1.52
N ARG A 51 -4.14 5.50 2.43
CA ARG A 51 -3.69 4.18 2.87
C ARG A 51 -4.51 3.11 2.19
N HIS A 52 -3.85 2.03 1.78
CA HIS A 52 -4.52 0.85 1.24
C HIS A 52 -3.86 -0.43 1.77
N LYS A 53 -4.64 -1.48 1.95
CA LYS A 53 -4.11 -2.80 2.30
C LYS A 53 -3.24 -3.31 1.15
N LEU A 54 -2.07 -3.83 1.47
CA LEU A 54 -1.16 -4.50 0.56
C LEU A 54 -1.45 -6.01 0.53
N PRO A 55 -1.06 -6.72 -0.54
CA PRO A 55 -1.01 -8.17 -0.54
C PRO A 55 -0.27 -8.73 0.68
N ASP A 56 -0.73 -9.86 1.21
CA ASP A 56 -0.16 -10.46 2.42
C ASP A 56 1.32 -10.86 2.23
N ASP A 57 1.74 -11.15 1.00
CA ASP A 57 3.11 -11.50 0.60
C ASP A 57 3.99 -10.27 0.25
N TYR A 58 3.46 -9.04 0.32
CA TYR A 58 4.21 -7.83 -0.05
C TYR A 58 5.44 -7.64 0.86
N PRO A 59 6.65 -7.38 0.34
CA PRO A 59 7.85 -7.20 1.16
C PRO A 59 7.78 -5.88 1.95
N ILE A 60 7.97 -5.94 3.27
CA ILE A 60 8.01 -4.79 4.20
C ILE A 60 9.32 -4.84 4.98
#